data_AF-A0A3F2RZB0-F1
#
_entry.id   AF-A0A3F2RZB0-F1
#
_cell.length_a   1.000
_cell.length_b   1.000
_cell.length_c   1.000
_cell.angle_alpha   90.00
_cell.angle_beta   90.00
_cell.angle_gamma   90.00
#
_symmetry.space_group_name_H-M   'P 1'
#
loop_
_entity.id
_entity.type
_entity.pdbx_description
1 polymer ?
#
loop_
_entity_poly.entity_id
_entity_poly.type
_entity_poly.pdbx_seq_one_letter_code
_entity_poly.pdbx_strand_id
1 'polypeptide(L)'
;MMRLRPGLWDDELIATARIPREKVLVQQLISRGGYGEVYYGLFNGQQVAIKMLLPESRKSVKHVNDFLAEVKLMATMDHPCIVQFVGVAWDSLTDLCVVSEYMEGGDLRALLSLYEDQGYDLGFDRTKVIIALHVAHALTYLHSLDPPVLHRDLKSKNILMSSNLEAKVTDFGIS
;
A
#
# COMPACT_ATOMS: atom_id res chain seq x y z
N MET A 1 8.71 -0.03 36.75
CA MET A 1 9.42 -0.11 35.46
C MET A 1 8.89 -1.29 34.68
N MET A 2 7.98 -1.05 33.74
CA MET A 2 7.39 -2.09 32.89
C MET A 2 8.44 -2.48 31.85
N ARG A 3 8.97 -3.71 31.92
CA ARG A 3 9.86 -4.25 30.88
C ARG A 3 9.02 -4.51 29.63
N LEU A 4 9.23 -3.70 28.58
CA LEU A 4 8.74 -3.97 27.24
C LEU A 4 9.32 -5.33 26.79
N ARG A 5 8.48 -6.22 26.26
CA ARG A 5 8.92 -7.44 25.56
C ARG A 5 9.82 -7.04 24.38
N PRO A 6 10.76 -7.89 23.93
CA PRO A 6 11.63 -7.59 22.78
C PRO A 6 10.74 -7.10 21.64
N GLY A 7 10.97 -5.86 21.23
CA GLY A 7 9.99 -5.10 20.47
C GLY A 7 9.97 -5.55 19.03
N LEU A 8 8.83 -5.41 18.37
CA LEU A 8 8.64 -5.60 16.92
C LEU A 8 9.62 -4.75 16.05
N TRP A 9 10.36 -3.84 16.68
CA TRP A 9 11.42 -2.98 16.14
C TRP A 9 12.75 -3.70 15.93
N ASP A 10 12.97 -4.82 16.63
CA ASP A 10 14.11 -5.71 16.44
C ASP A 10 13.85 -6.74 15.32
N ASP A 11 12.74 -6.58 14.60
CA ASP A 11 12.44 -7.41 13.44
C ASP A 11 13.38 -7.04 12.29
N GLU A 12 14.21 -8.01 11.90
CA GLU A 12 15.26 -7.86 10.89
C GLU A 12 14.72 -7.37 9.54
N LEU A 13 13.48 -7.73 9.17
CA LEU A 13 12.86 -7.26 7.93
C LEU A 13 12.56 -5.77 7.99
N ILE A 14 11.99 -5.30 9.10
CA ILE A 14 11.67 -3.88 9.30
C ILE A 14 12.95 -3.04 9.41
N ALA A 15 13.98 -3.55 10.08
CA ALA A 15 15.27 -2.88 10.18
C ALA A 15 15.96 -2.75 8.81
N THR A 16 15.93 -3.81 8.00
CA THR A 16 16.53 -3.84 6.65
C THR A 16 15.76 -2.96 5.67
N ALA A 17 14.44 -2.90 5.81
CA ALA A 17 13.56 -2.05 5.01
C ALA A 17 13.58 -0.56 5.43
N ARG A 18 14.37 -0.19 6.45
CA ARG A 18 14.38 1.17 6.97
C ARG A 18 15.04 2.13 5.98
N ILE A 19 14.32 3.18 5.62
CA ILE A 19 14.84 4.29 4.81
C ILE A 19 15.02 5.57 5.66
N PRO A 20 15.92 6.49 5.26
CA PRO A 20 16.13 7.73 6.00
C PRO A 20 14.89 8.62 5.98
N ARG A 21 14.36 8.97 7.16
CA ARG A 21 13.09 9.70 7.32
C ARG A 21 13.16 11.11 6.73
N GLU A 22 14.31 11.76 6.85
CA GLU A 22 14.59 13.10 6.33
C GLU A 22 14.55 13.17 4.79
N LYS A 23 14.68 12.03 4.11
CA LYS A 23 14.58 11.94 2.65
C LYS A 23 13.16 11.69 2.16
N VAL A 24 12.21 11.44 3.06
CA VAL A 24 10.78 11.24 2.75
C VAL A 24 10.05 12.58 2.87
N LEU A 25 9.81 13.21 1.73
CA LEU A 25 9.14 14.51 1.64
C LEU A 25 7.63 14.30 1.47
N VAL A 26 6.90 14.42 2.57
CA VAL A 26 5.43 14.37 2.59
C VAL A 26 4.88 15.66 1.97
N GLN A 27 3.94 15.54 1.04
CA GLN A 27 3.33 16.67 0.36
C GLN A 27 1.80 16.63 0.52
N GLN A 28 1.06 16.26 -0.51
CA GLN A 28 -0.40 16.39 -0.55
C GLN A 28 -1.09 15.17 0.06
N LEU A 29 -2.12 15.38 0.88
CA LEU A 29 -3.02 14.30 1.31
C LEU A 29 -3.83 13.79 0.11
N ILE A 30 -3.72 12.50 -0.20
CA ILE A 30 -4.48 11.83 -1.29
C ILE A 30 -5.76 11.22 -0.73
N SER A 31 -5.66 10.52 0.40
CA SER A 31 -6.77 9.75 0.97
C SER A 31 -6.69 9.70 2.48
N ARG A 32 -7.87 9.69 3.12
CA ARG A 32 -8.02 9.51 4.56
C ARG A 32 -9.16 8.52 4.80
N GLY A 33 -8.90 7.48 5.59
CA GLY A 33 -9.87 6.43 5.89
C GLY A 33 -9.60 5.76 7.23
N GLY A 34 -10.36 4.70 7.52
CA GLY A 34 -10.23 3.97 8.80
C GLY A 34 -8.85 3.34 9.04
N TYR A 35 -8.09 3.10 7.96
CA TYR A 35 -6.76 2.49 8.01
C TYR A 35 -5.61 3.49 8.09
N GLY A 36 -5.86 4.80 8.02
CA GLY A 36 -4.81 5.81 8.03
C GLY A 36 -5.03 6.96 7.06
N GLU A 37 -3.95 7.70 6.88
CA GLU A 37 -3.79 8.78 5.90
C GLU A 37 -2.74 8.36 4.86
N VAL A 38 -3.03 8.61 3.60
CA VAL A 38 -2.11 8.37 2.48
C VAL A 38 -1.80 9.70 1.84
N TYR A 39 -0.52 10.03 1.77
CA TYR A 39 0.00 11.25 1.17
C TYR A 39 0.78 10.95 -0.10
N TYR A 40 0.70 11.85 -1.06
CA TYR A 40 1.67 11.96 -2.13
C TYR A 40 2.95 12.60 -1.58
N GLY A 41 4.10 12.17 -2.07
CA GLY A 41 5.36 12.76 -1.71
C GLY A 41 6.51 12.34 -2.62
N LEU A 42 7.72 12.67 -2.18
CA LEU A 42 8.95 12.33 -2.87
C LEU A 42 9.90 11.57 -1.96
N PHE A 43 10.59 10.58 -2.52
CA PHE A 43 11.73 9.91 -1.90
C PHE A 43 12.85 9.79 -2.93
N ASN A 44 14.03 10.36 -2.63
CA ASN A 44 15.15 10.45 -3.58
C ASN A 44 14.76 11.04 -4.96
N GLY A 45 13.80 11.97 -5.00
CA GLY A 45 13.31 12.59 -6.24
C GLY A 45 12.27 11.75 -7.01
N GLN A 46 11.95 10.55 -6.56
CA GLN A 46 10.89 9.71 -7.14
C GLN A 46 9.55 9.92 -6.44
N GLN A 47 8.47 9.90 -7.20
CA GLN A 47 7.09 9.98 -6.68
C GLN A 47 6.75 8.74 -5.86
N VAL A 48 6.19 8.95 -4.67
CA VAL A 48 5.83 7.89 -3.74
C VAL A 48 4.49 8.16 -3.05
N ALA A 49 3.82 7.08 -2.65
CA ALA A 49 2.71 7.14 -1.70
C ALA A 49 3.23 6.86 -0.29
N ILE A 50 2.80 7.67 0.67
CA ILE A 50 3.27 7.66 2.06
C ILE A 50 2.07 7.39 2.96
N LYS A 51 1.94 6.15 3.46
CA LYS A 51 0.87 5.75 4.38
C LYS A 51 1.30 5.99 5.82
N MET A 52 0.45 6.63 6.61
CA MET A 52 0.64 6.92 8.02
C MET A 52 -0.61 6.54 8.81
N LEU A 53 -0.43 6.12 10.07
CA LEU A 53 -1.57 5.95 10.97
C LEU A 53 -2.21 7.32 11.29
N LEU A 54 -3.53 7.29 11.49
CA LEU A 54 -4.27 8.45 12.02
C LEU A 54 -3.65 8.91 13.35
N PRO A 55 -3.60 10.22 13.63
CA PRO A 55 -3.02 10.76 14.87
C PRO A 55 -3.54 10.09 16.15
N GLU A 56 -4.84 9.79 16.20
CA GLU A 56 -5.51 9.15 17.34
C GLU A 56 -5.07 7.67 17.49
N SER A 57 -4.78 6.99 16.38
CA SER A 57 -4.36 5.59 16.35
C SER A 57 -2.89 5.39 16.73
N ARG A 58 -2.04 6.42 16.61
CA ARG A 58 -0.60 6.33 16.90
C ARG A 58 -0.27 6.02 18.37
N LYS A 59 -1.21 6.29 19.28
CA LYS A 59 -1.06 5.99 20.72
C LYS A 59 -1.48 4.55 21.08
N SER A 60 -2.15 3.85 20.16
CA SER A 60 -2.61 2.48 20.36
C SER A 60 -1.54 1.49 19.94
N VAL A 61 -0.98 0.77 20.90
CA VAL A 61 -0.01 -0.32 20.64
C VAL A 61 -0.59 -1.36 19.68
N LYS A 62 -1.89 -1.65 19.78
CA LYS A 62 -2.58 -2.56 18.86
C LYS A 62 -2.52 -2.04 17.42
N HIS A 63 -2.91 -0.79 17.18
CA HIS A 63 -2.92 -0.23 15.82
C HIS A 63 -1.51 -0.11 15.23
N VAL A 64 -0.51 0.23 16.05
CA VAL A 64 0.90 0.24 15.61
C VAL A 64 1.37 -1.17 15.23
N ASN A 65 1.01 -2.19 16.01
CA ASN A 65 1.37 -3.57 15.68
C ASN A 65 0.66 -4.07 14.41
N ASP A 66 -0.63 -3.77 14.24
CA ASP A 66 -1.40 -4.12 13.04
C ASP A 66 -0.77 -3.45 11.80
N PHE A 67 -0.37 -2.18 11.92
CA PHE A 67 0.31 -1.45 10.85
C PHE A 67 1.67 -2.07 10.51
N LEU A 68 2.49 -2.40 11.52
CA LEU A 68 3.79 -3.06 11.31
C LEU A 68 3.66 -4.47 10.73
N ALA A 69 2.61 -5.21 11.06
CA ALA A 69 2.32 -6.50 10.42
C ALA A 69 2.04 -6.33 8.92
N GLU A 70 1.26 -5.31 8.54
CA GLU A 70 1.06 -4.95 7.13
C GLU A 70 2.39 -4.60 6.45
N VAL A 71 3.25 -3.80 7.10
CA VAL A 71 4.59 -3.44 6.55
C VAL A 71 5.43 -4.68 6.27
N LYS A 72 5.47 -5.63 7.22
CA LYS A 72 6.25 -6.86 7.06
C LYS A 72 5.76 -7.67 5.86
N LEU A 73 4.45 -7.81 5.71
CA LEU A 73 3.87 -8.52 4.58
C LEU A 73 4.21 -7.82 3.25
N MET A 74 4.10 -6.49 3.19
CA MET A 74 4.50 -5.72 2.01
C MET A 74 5.98 -5.89 1.67
N ALA A 75 6.85 -5.93 2.68
CA ALA A 75 8.29 -6.05 2.50
C ALA A 75 8.74 -7.42 1.96
N THR A 76 7.91 -8.47 2.07
CA THR A 76 8.22 -9.81 1.53
C THR A 76 7.71 -10.03 0.11
N MET A 77 6.99 -9.06 -0.46
CA MET A 77 6.36 -9.19 -1.78
C MET A 77 7.15 -8.43 -2.85
N ASP A 78 7.36 -9.11 -3.97
CA ASP A 78 7.96 -8.55 -5.18
C ASP A 78 7.28 -9.16 -6.41
N HIS A 79 6.38 -8.40 -7.04
CA HIS A 79 5.62 -8.84 -8.19
C HIS A 79 5.11 -7.63 -9.00
N PRO A 80 5.16 -7.64 -10.35
CA PRO A 80 4.79 -6.49 -11.18
C PRO A 80 3.32 -6.05 -11.07
N CYS A 81 2.42 -6.92 -10.61
CA CYS A 81 1.01 -6.60 -10.36
C CYS A 81 0.68 -6.34 -8.87
N ILE A 82 1.68 -6.16 -8.02
CA ILE A 82 1.53 -5.72 -6.62
C ILE A 82 2.21 -4.37 -6.47
N VAL A 83 1.60 -3.46 -5.73
CA VAL A 83 2.19 -2.14 -5.45
C VAL A 83 3.52 -2.34 -4.73
N GLN A 84 4.57 -1.82 -5.35
CA GLN A 84 5.94 -1.96 -4.92
C GLN A 84 6.17 -1.24 -3.60
N PHE A 85 6.60 -2.00 -2.60
CA PHE A 85 7.10 -1.47 -1.35
C PHE A 85 8.47 -0.80 -1.57
N VAL A 86 8.64 0.42 -1.06
CA VAL A 86 9.89 1.18 -1.15
C VAL A 86 10.65 1.13 0.17
N GLY A 87 9.95 1.23 1.30
CA GLY A 87 10.58 1.19 2.61
C GLY A 87 9.68 1.70 3.73
N VAL A 88 10.23 1.70 4.93
CA VAL A 88 9.56 2.19 6.14
C VAL A 88 10.46 3.23 6.82
N ALA A 89 9.88 4.34 7.31
CA ALA A 89 10.65 5.43 7.89
C ALA A 89 10.02 5.93 9.20
N TRP A 90 10.86 6.27 10.16
CA TRP A 90 10.45 6.86 11.43
C TRP A 90 11.63 7.54 12.13
N ASP A 91 11.36 8.67 12.79
CA ASP A 91 12.21 9.24 13.85
C ASP A 91 11.62 8.95 15.24
N SER A 92 10.29 8.83 15.30
CA SER A 92 9.51 8.51 16.49
C SER A 92 8.34 7.60 16.10
N LEU A 93 7.73 6.94 17.09
CA LEU A 93 6.51 6.13 16.87
C LEU A 93 5.36 6.94 16.25
N THR A 94 5.30 8.24 16.55
CA THR A 94 4.26 9.12 16.04
C THR A 94 4.49 9.54 14.58
N ASP A 95 5.65 9.27 14.00
CA ASP A 95 6.01 9.66 12.63
C ASP A 95 6.32 8.46 11.74
N LEU A 96 5.95 7.25 12.18
CA LEU A 96 6.09 6.02 11.42
C LEU A 96 5.27 6.11 10.13
N CYS A 97 5.93 5.89 9.00
CA CYS A 97 5.30 5.82 7.70
C CYS A 97 5.83 4.66 6.84
N VAL A 98 4.95 4.17 5.98
CA VAL A 98 5.27 3.23 4.90
C VAL A 98 5.33 4.01 3.61
N VAL A 99 6.36 3.74 2.81
CA VAL A 99 6.57 4.33 1.50
C VAL A 99 6.41 3.24 0.45
N SER A 100 5.59 3.50 -0.56
CA SER A 100 5.40 2.65 -1.73
C SER A 100 5.51 3.47 -3.00
N GLU A 101 5.58 2.81 -4.15
CA GLU A 101 5.42 3.51 -5.42
C GLU A 101 4.08 4.29 -5.47
N TYR A 102 4.10 5.42 -6.16
CA TYR A 102 2.90 6.19 -6.43
C TYR A 102 2.27 5.72 -7.74
N MET A 103 0.95 5.56 -7.74
CA MET A 103 0.17 5.08 -8.88
C MET A 103 -0.69 6.22 -9.43
N GLU A 104 -0.26 6.86 -10.53
CA GLU A 104 -0.82 8.16 -10.95
C GLU A 104 -2.26 8.08 -11.46
N GLY A 105 -2.68 6.90 -11.92
CA GLY A 105 -4.04 6.64 -12.42
C GLY A 105 -5.09 6.48 -11.32
N GLY A 106 -4.70 6.55 -10.05
CA GLY A 106 -5.62 6.37 -8.92
C GLY A 106 -6.15 4.95 -8.83
N ASP A 107 -7.34 4.79 -8.22
CA ASP A 107 -7.96 3.48 -8.05
C ASP A 107 -8.95 3.12 -9.17
N LEU A 108 -9.17 1.81 -9.36
CA LEU A 108 -10.09 1.29 -10.38
C LEU A 108 -11.53 1.75 -10.15
N ARG A 109 -11.95 2.05 -8.91
CA ARG A 109 -13.30 2.57 -8.66
C ARG A 109 -13.46 3.96 -9.30
N ALA A 110 -12.49 4.84 -9.15
CA ALA A 110 -12.48 6.16 -9.78
C ALA A 110 -12.48 6.05 -11.31
N LEU A 111 -11.67 5.14 -11.88
CA LEU A 111 -11.66 4.89 -13.32
C LEU A 111 -13.02 4.43 -13.85
N LEU A 112 -13.67 3.49 -13.16
CA LEU A 112 -14.98 2.98 -13.56
C LEU A 112 -16.07 4.07 -13.48
N SER A 113 -16.04 4.91 -12.44
CA SER A 113 -16.95 6.05 -12.33
C SER A 113 -16.73 7.07 -13.45
N LEU A 114 -15.47 7.34 -13.82
CA LEU A 114 -15.15 8.20 -14.96
C LEU A 114 -15.71 7.66 -16.28
N TYR A 115 -15.60 6.35 -16.50
CA TYR A 115 -16.15 5.69 -17.69
C TYR A 115 -17.67 5.79 -17.73
N GLU A 116 -18.35 5.58 -16.60
CA GLU A 116 -19.80 5.73 -16.49
C GLU A 116 -20.24 7.17 -16.82
N ASP A 117 -19.58 8.17 -16.24
CA ASP A 117 -19.88 9.60 -16.46
C ASP A 117 -19.66 10.01 -17.93
N GLN A 118 -18.73 9.36 -18.62
CA GLN A 118 -18.42 9.62 -20.04
C GLN A 118 -19.26 8.79 -21.01
N GLY A 119 -20.15 7.92 -20.51
CA GLY A 119 -20.96 7.04 -21.35
C GLY A 119 -20.14 5.98 -22.09
N TYR A 120 -19.01 5.53 -21.52
CA TYR A 120 -18.26 4.41 -22.08
C TYR A 120 -19.09 3.13 -22.09
N ASP A 121 -18.84 2.28 -23.08
CA ASP A 121 -19.54 1.01 -23.20
C ASP A 121 -19.34 0.13 -21.96
N LEU A 122 -20.45 -0.40 -21.45
CA LEU A 122 -20.50 -1.30 -20.29
C LEU A 122 -19.90 -2.69 -20.58
N GLY A 123 -19.59 -3.01 -21.83
CA GLY A 123 -19.04 -4.29 -22.27
C GLY A 123 -17.57 -4.50 -21.90
N PHE A 124 -17.09 -5.72 -22.12
CA PHE A 124 -15.65 -6.03 -22.02
C PHE A 124 -14.91 -5.48 -23.22
N ASP A 125 -13.95 -4.61 -22.96
CA ASP A 125 -12.94 -4.19 -23.93
C ASP A 125 -11.57 -4.77 -23.55
N ARG A 126 -10.59 -4.56 -24.44
CA ARG A 126 -9.22 -5.03 -24.24
C ARG A 126 -8.61 -4.50 -22.94
N THR A 127 -8.88 -3.26 -22.57
CA THR A 127 -8.33 -2.62 -21.37
C THR A 127 -8.85 -3.29 -20.12
N LYS A 128 -10.16 -3.51 -20.00
CA LYS A 128 -10.78 -4.20 -18.87
C LYS A 128 -10.27 -5.64 -18.72
N VAL A 129 -10.06 -6.34 -19.84
CA VAL A 129 -9.47 -7.70 -19.83
C VAL A 129 -8.03 -7.68 -19.31
N ILE A 130 -7.21 -6.71 -19.72
CA ILE A 130 -5.83 -6.56 -19.24
C ILE A 130 -5.80 -6.24 -17.74
N ILE A 131 -6.66 -5.34 -17.25
CA ILE A 131 -6.78 -5.04 -15.82
C ILE A 131 -7.15 -6.31 -15.04
N ALA A 132 -8.14 -7.06 -15.50
CA ALA A 132 -8.54 -8.32 -14.87
C ALA A 132 -7.40 -9.36 -14.86
N LEU A 133 -6.62 -9.44 -15.95
CA LEU A 133 -5.46 -10.32 -16.03
C LEU A 133 -4.37 -9.95 -15.01
N HIS A 134 -4.06 -8.66 -14.86
CA HIS A 134 -3.10 -8.20 -13.85
C HIS A 134 -3.55 -8.54 -12.43
N VAL A 135 -4.83 -8.34 -12.11
CA VAL A 135 -5.39 -8.75 -10.81
C VAL A 135 -5.28 -10.26 -10.61
N ALA A 136 -5.58 -11.06 -11.64
CA ALA A 136 -5.43 -12.52 -11.57
C ALA A 136 -3.97 -12.95 -11.35
N HIS A 137 -3.00 -12.30 -11.99
CA HIS A 137 -1.58 -12.55 -11.75
C HIS A 137 -1.17 -12.20 -10.32
N ALA A 138 -1.61 -11.06 -9.79
CA ALA A 138 -1.34 -10.67 -8.41
C ALA A 138 -1.88 -11.71 -7.41
N LEU A 139 -3.13 -12.15 -7.58
CA LEU A 139 -3.73 -13.18 -6.71
C LEU A 139 -3.03 -14.52 -6.84
N THR A 140 -2.64 -14.91 -8.05
CA THR A 140 -1.88 -16.15 -8.29
C THR A 140 -0.55 -16.12 -7.54
N TYR A 141 0.16 -14.98 -7.61
CA TYR A 141 1.39 -14.78 -6.85
C TYR A 141 1.16 -14.90 -5.34
N LEU A 142 0.19 -14.17 -4.79
CA LEU A 142 -0.13 -14.20 -3.34
C LEU A 142 -0.43 -15.61 -2.85
N HIS A 143 -1.23 -16.36 -3.62
CA HIS A 143 -1.60 -17.73 -3.27
C HIS A 143 -0.46 -18.75 -3.46
N SER A 144 0.60 -18.38 -4.19
CA SER A 144 1.80 -19.22 -4.37
C SER A 144 2.85 -19.06 -3.27
N LEU A 145 2.72 -18.04 -2.42
CA LEU A 145 3.61 -17.84 -1.27
C LEU A 145 3.47 -18.97 -0.24
N ASP A 146 4.48 -19.13 0.61
CA ASP A 146 4.48 -20.10 1.71
C ASP A 146 4.71 -19.38 3.05
N PRO A 147 3.67 -19.26 3.92
CA PRO A 147 2.30 -19.72 3.70
C PRO A 147 1.55 -18.86 2.65
N PRO A 148 0.49 -19.39 2.01
CA PRO A 148 -0.33 -18.63 1.08
C PRO A 148 -0.95 -17.40 1.74
N VAL A 149 -0.89 -16.26 1.04
CA VAL A 149 -1.43 -14.99 1.51
C VAL A 149 -2.81 -14.77 0.91
N LEU A 150 -3.82 -14.59 1.75
CA LEU A 150 -5.19 -14.28 1.31
C LEU A 150 -5.44 -12.78 1.47
N HIS A 151 -5.65 -12.04 0.38
CA HIS A 151 -5.86 -10.58 0.45
C HIS A 151 -7.01 -10.16 1.38
N ARG A 152 -8.12 -10.89 1.36
CA ARG A 152 -9.36 -10.71 2.16
C ARG A 152 -10.13 -9.39 2.00
N ASP A 153 -9.52 -8.32 1.50
CA ASP A 153 -10.19 -7.04 1.16
C ASP A 153 -10.07 -6.67 -0.34
N LEU A 154 -10.17 -7.65 -1.24
CA LEU A 154 -10.07 -7.35 -2.66
C LEU A 154 -11.33 -6.61 -3.15
N LYS A 155 -11.14 -5.36 -3.59
CA LYS A 155 -12.18 -4.49 -4.13
C LYS A 155 -11.58 -3.49 -5.11
N SER A 156 -12.39 -2.81 -5.91
CA SER A 156 -11.91 -1.84 -6.92
C SER A 156 -11.14 -0.64 -6.33
N LYS A 157 -11.34 -0.31 -5.06
CA LYS A 157 -10.53 0.72 -4.37
C LYS A 157 -9.10 0.27 -4.03
N ASN A 158 -8.87 -1.05 -4.01
CA ASN A 158 -7.58 -1.67 -3.66
C ASN A 158 -6.84 -2.18 -4.92
N ILE A 159 -7.28 -1.72 -6.10
CA ILE A 159 -6.61 -1.93 -7.38
C ILE A 159 -6.22 -0.55 -7.89
N LEU A 160 -4.92 -0.26 -7.87
CA LEU A 160 -4.37 1.02 -8.32
C LEU A 160 -3.86 0.91 -9.76
N MET A 161 -3.84 2.05 -10.45
CA MET A 161 -3.52 2.15 -11.87
C MET A 161 -2.31 3.05 -12.09
N SER A 162 -1.38 2.63 -12.95
CA SER A 162 -0.34 3.53 -13.45
C SER A 162 -0.94 4.49 -14.48
N SER A 163 -0.19 5.52 -14.86
CA SER A 163 -0.52 6.39 -16.00
C SER A 163 -0.79 5.63 -17.32
N ASN A 164 -0.23 4.42 -17.49
CA ASN A 164 -0.43 3.57 -18.66
C ASN A 164 -1.54 2.51 -18.49
N LEU A 165 -2.37 2.64 -17.46
CA LEU A 165 -3.44 1.70 -17.10
C LEU A 165 -2.94 0.28 -16.75
N GLU A 166 -1.72 0.17 -16.23
CA GLU A 166 -1.24 -1.07 -15.62
C GLU A 166 -1.80 -1.17 -14.21
N ALA A 167 -2.37 -2.31 -13.85
CA ALA A 167 -3.08 -2.48 -12.60
C ALA A 167 -2.21 -3.20 -11.57
N LYS A 168 -2.19 -2.67 -10.34
CA LYS A 168 -1.49 -3.28 -9.20
C LYS A 168 -2.40 -3.36 -7.98
N VAL A 169 -2.29 -4.46 -7.24
CA VAL A 169 -3.07 -4.70 -6.01
C VAL A 169 -2.36 -4.10 -4.80
N THR A 170 -3.13 -3.55 -3.85
CA THR A 170 -2.63 -2.88 -2.63
C THR A 170 -3.54 -3.14 -1.41
N ASP A 171 -3.15 -2.62 -0.24
CA ASP A 171 -3.89 -2.64 1.03
C ASP A 171 -4.10 -4.06 1.61
N PHE A 172 -3.01 -4.59 2.17
CA PHE A 172 -2.94 -5.94 2.72
C PHE A 172 -3.21 -6.00 4.23
N GLY A 173 -3.82 -4.95 4.79
CA GLY A 173 -3.99 -4.78 6.25
C GLY A 173 -4.85 -5.83 6.97
N ILE A 174 -5.57 -6.69 6.25
CA ILE A 174 -6.36 -7.79 6.83
C ILE A 174 -5.95 -9.18 6.30
N SER A 175 -4.82 -9.27 5.60
CA SER A 175 -4.29 -10.51 5.01
C SER A 175 -3.76 -11.49 6.05
#